data_AF-A0A8B6DLX1-F1
#
_entry.id   AF-A0A8B6DLX1-F1
#
_cell.length_a   1.000
_cell.length_b   1.000
_cell.length_c   1.000
_cell.angle_alpha   90.00
_cell.angle_beta   90.00
_cell.angle_gamma   90.00
#
_symmetry.space_group_name_H-M   'P 1'
#
loop_
_entity.id
_entity.type
_entity.pdbx_description
1 polymer ?
#
loop_
_entity_poly.entity_id
_entity_poly.type
_entity_poly.pdbx_seq_one_letter_code
_entity_poly.pdbx_strand_id
1 'polypeptide(L)'
;MQKPVMILAVTTLTHIHVIQTHGLIGLRMLDQPFMTDLIEANAMSHMPNDIDIYSASWGPTDDGKTVDGPRNMTMRAIVKGVNEGRHGKGNIYVWASGDGGADDDCNCDGYAASMWTVSINSATNDGQTAGYDESCSSTLASTFSNGKSTLRDAGVATTDLYNNCTTTHSGTSAAAPEAAGVYALAIEA
;
A
#
# COMPACT_ATOMS: atom_id res chain seq x y z
N MET A 1 3.01 -16.67 1.87
CA MET A 1 1.56 -16.50 1.54
C MET A 1 1.49 -15.27 0.65
N GLN A 2 0.85 -15.38 -0.51
CA GLN A 2 0.81 -14.27 -1.48
C GLN A 2 -0.16 -13.21 -0.94
N LYS A 3 0.35 -12.00 -0.70
CA LYS A 3 -0.42 -10.86 -0.16
C LYS A 3 -1.65 -10.63 -1.08
N PRO A 4 -2.89 -10.56 -0.57
CA PRO A 4 -4.03 -10.11 -1.36
C PRO A 4 -3.88 -8.59 -1.52
N VAL A 5 -3.19 -8.17 -2.57
CA VAL A 5 -2.87 -6.76 -2.77
C VAL A 5 -3.88 -6.14 -3.71
N MET A 6 -4.60 -5.15 -3.19
CA MET A 6 -5.40 -4.23 -3.98
C MET A 6 -4.53 -3.03 -4.31
N ILE A 7 -4.23 -2.83 -5.60
CA ILE A 7 -3.79 -1.51 -6.03
C ILE A 7 -5.01 -0.63 -6.09
N LEU A 8 -5.15 0.22 -5.09
CA LEU A 8 -6.17 1.24 -5.07
C LEU A 8 -5.58 2.51 -5.67
N ALA A 9 -6.01 2.83 -6.87
CA ALA A 9 -5.79 4.14 -7.45
C ALA A 9 -6.98 5.04 -7.11
N VAL A 10 -6.75 6.09 -6.32
CA VAL A 10 -7.78 7.03 -5.87
C VAL A 10 -7.73 8.29 -6.73
N THR A 11 -8.86 8.71 -7.30
CA THR A 11 -8.99 9.92 -8.12
C THR A 11 -10.03 10.86 -7.50
N THR A 12 -9.76 12.16 -7.35
CA THR A 12 -10.78 13.09 -6.83
C THR A 12 -11.86 13.40 -7.88
N LEU A 13 -13.15 13.20 -7.55
CA LEU A 13 -14.31 13.68 -8.30
C LEU A 13 -15.15 14.61 -7.40
N THR A 14 -15.33 15.86 -7.79
CA THR A 14 -16.18 16.80 -7.04
C THR A 14 -17.63 16.30 -6.97
N HIS A 15 -18.18 15.96 -5.77
CA HIS A 15 -19.58 16.14 -5.27
C HIS A 15 -19.92 15.27 -4.01
N ILE A 16 -19.78 15.87 -2.81
CA ILE A 16 -20.07 15.47 -1.39
C ILE A 16 -20.85 14.16 -1.09
N HIS A 17 -20.21 13.24 -0.35
CA HIS A 17 -20.49 12.74 1.03
C HIS A 17 -19.41 11.68 1.39
N VAL A 18 -19.01 11.59 2.67
CA VAL A 18 -17.86 10.84 3.24
C VAL A 18 -17.43 9.59 2.42
N ILE A 19 -16.30 9.70 1.71
CA ILE A 19 -15.66 8.70 0.81
C ILE A 19 -16.56 8.17 -0.32
N GLN A 20 -17.43 9.00 -0.89
CA GLN A 20 -18.20 8.66 -2.09
C GLN A 20 -17.81 9.50 -3.32
N THR A 21 -16.81 10.37 -3.17
CA THR A 21 -16.35 11.36 -4.16
C THR A 21 -15.05 10.98 -4.85
N HIS A 22 -14.55 9.76 -4.69
CA HIS A 22 -13.28 9.39 -5.31
C HIS A 22 -13.43 8.17 -6.22
N GLY A 23 -12.92 8.27 -7.45
CA GLY A 23 -12.85 7.14 -8.36
C GLY A 23 -11.81 6.14 -7.85
N LEU A 24 -12.20 4.86 -7.80
CA LEU A 24 -11.29 3.77 -7.46
C LEU A 24 -10.96 3.00 -8.74
N ILE A 25 -9.68 2.86 -9.04
CA ILE A 25 -9.18 2.06 -10.18
C ILE A 25 -8.35 0.91 -9.61
N GLY A 26 -8.67 -0.32 -10.04
CA GLY A 26 -7.91 -1.52 -9.71
C GLY A 26 -6.90 -1.86 -10.81
N LEU A 27 -5.62 -1.96 -10.47
CA LEU A 27 -4.56 -2.42 -11.37
C LEU A 27 -4.22 -3.89 -11.09
N ARG A 28 -4.68 -4.80 -11.97
CA ARG A 28 -4.39 -6.24 -11.84
C ARG A 28 -3.00 -6.55 -12.41
N MET A 29 -2.01 -6.68 -11.52
CA MET A 29 -0.63 -6.97 -11.93
C MET A 29 0.03 -8.15 -11.19
N LEU A 30 -0.51 -8.62 -10.07
CA LEU A 30 0.15 -9.66 -9.25
C LEU A 30 -0.28 -11.09 -9.56
N ASP A 31 -1.38 -11.25 -10.30
CA ASP A 31 -1.84 -12.55 -10.78
C ASP A 31 -1.12 -12.93 -12.08
N GLN A 32 0.21 -12.95 -12.01
CA GLN A 32 1.11 -13.22 -13.14
C GLN A 32 2.01 -14.41 -12.80
N PRO A 33 2.36 -15.27 -13.78
CA PRO A 33 3.27 -16.40 -13.54
C PRO A 33 4.64 -15.95 -13.02
N PHE A 34 5.11 -14.79 -13.48
CA PHE A 34 6.34 -14.16 -13.03
C PHE A 34 6.15 -12.65 -12.98
N MET A 35 6.53 -12.06 -11.86
CA MET A 35 6.62 -10.62 -11.70
C MET A 35 7.88 -10.11 -12.40
N THR A 36 7.72 -9.11 -13.27
CA THR A 36 8.83 -8.50 -14.01
C THR A 36 8.84 -7.00 -13.78
N ASP A 37 10.03 -6.40 -13.84
CA ASP A 37 10.21 -4.95 -13.73
C ASP A 37 9.32 -4.16 -14.70
N LEU A 38 9.03 -4.71 -15.89
CA LEU A 38 8.16 -4.04 -16.86
C LEU A 38 6.70 -4.01 -16.39
N ILE A 39 6.22 -5.07 -15.75
CA ILE A 39 4.84 -5.16 -15.23
C ILE A 39 4.68 -4.18 -14.06
N GLU A 40 5.65 -4.15 -13.15
CA GLU A 40 5.71 -3.22 -12.03
C GLU A 40 5.76 -1.76 -12.51
N ALA A 41 6.66 -1.45 -13.45
CA ALA A 41 6.79 -0.11 -14.02
C ALA A 41 5.50 0.36 -14.70
N ASN A 42 4.89 -0.49 -15.52
CA ASN A 42 3.65 -0.15 -16.22
C ASN A 42 2.50 0.14 -15.26
N ALA A 43 2.42 -0.59 -14.14
CA ALA A 43 1.43 -0.32 -13.11
C ALA A 43 1.70 1.01 -12.39
N MET A 44 2.94 1.26 -11.99
CA MET A 44 3.33 2.48 -11.27
C MET A 44 3.31 3.74 -12.13
N SER A 45 3.30 3.61 -13.47
CA SER A 45 3.16 4.72 -14.41
C SER A 45 1.79 4.76 -15.10
N HIS A 46 0.79 4.00 -14.66
CA HIS A 46 -0.52 3.98 -15.29
C HIS A 46 -1.26 5.29 -15.03
N MET A 47 -1.66 6.02 -16.08
CA MET A 47 -2.45 7.27 -15.97
C MET A 47 -1.98 8.25 -14.87
N PRO A 48 -0.70 8.68 -14.86
CA PRO A 48 -0.11 9.41 -13.73
C PRO A 48 -0.69 10.81 -13.53
N ASN A 49 -1.39 11.36 -14.52
CA ASN A 49 -2.08 12.65 -14.39
C ASN A 49 -3.53 12.51 -13.92
N ASP A 50 -4.12 11.33 -14.06
CA ASP A 50 -5.50 11.08 -13.67
C ASP A 50 -5.59 10.37 -12.31
N ILE A 51 -4.56 9.61 -11.94
CA ILE A 51 -4.44 8.93 -10.64
C ILE A 51 -3.67 9.81 -9.67
N ASP A 52 -4.26 10.10 -8.51
CA ASP A 52 -3.60 10.88 -7.48
C ASP A 52 -2.69 10.00 -6.61
N ILE A 53 -3.23 8.89 -6.14
CA ILE A 53 -2.59 8.03 -5.13
C ILE A 53 -2.53 6.60 -5.66
N TYR A 54 -1.37 5.96 -5.58
CA TYR A 54 -1.19 4.52 -5.78
C TYR A 54 -0.98 3.86 -4.41
N SER A 55 -1.90 2.99 -3.99
CA SER A 55 -1.71 2.14 -2.82
C SER A 55 -1.16 0.78 -3.24
N ALA A 56 -0.12 0.28 -2.60
CA ALA A 56 0.44 -1.04 -2.86
C ALA A 56 0.90 -1.73 -1.57
N SER A 57 0.85 -3.05 -1.58
CA SER A 57 1.29 -3.88 -0.46
C SER A 57 2.02 -5.14 -0.93
N TRP A 58 2.81 -5.01 -2.00
CA TRP A 58 3.69 -6.06 -2.51
C TRP A 58 5.15 -5.64 -2.35
N GLY A 59 6.06 -6.59 -2.35
CA GLY A 59 7.49 -6.35 -2.15
C GLY A 59 8.27 -7.66 -2.26
N PRO A 60 9.53 -7.70 -1.82
CA PRO A 60 10.28 -8.93 -1.61
C PRO A 60 9.57 -9.86 -0.63
N THR A 61 10.13 -11.06 -0.43
CA THR A 61 9.54 -11.99 0.53
C THR A 61 9.91 -11.58 1.94
N ASP A 62 8.89 -11.39 2.79
CA ASP A 62 9.04 -11.07 4.21
C ASP A 62 9.53 -12.30 5.02
N ASP A 63 10.77 -12.74 4.80
CA ASP A 63 11.37 -13.93 5.39
C ASP A 63 12.58 -13.66 6.30
N GLY A 64 12.90 -12.38 6.54
CA GLY A 64 14.05 -11.95 7.33
C GLY A 64 15.40 -12.19 6.66
N LYS A 65 15.42 -12.53 5.37
CA LYS A 65 16.63 -12.96 4.63
C LYS A 65 16.75 -12.31 3.26
N THR A 66 15.65 -11.83 2.71
CA THR A 66 15.59 -11.26 1.37
C THR A 66 15.92 -9.77 1.41
N VAL A 67 16.82 -9.33 0.54
CA VAL A 67 17.09 -7.91 0.28
C VAL A 67 16.88 -7.67 -1.21
N ASP A 68 15.80 -6.97 -1.57
CA ASP A 68 15.48 -6.64 -2.96
C ASP A 68 14.60 -5.39 -3.02
N GLY A 69 14.32 -4.89 -4.22
CA GLY A 69 13.52 -3.67 -4.39
C GLY A 69 13.24 -3.34 -5.86
N PRO A 70 12.77 -2.11 -6.14
CA PRO A 70 12.45 -1.69 -7.50
C PRO A 70 13.66 -1.79 -8.41
N ARG A 71 13.46 -2.50 -9.52
CA ARG A 71 14.41 -2.52 -10.63
C ARG A 71 14.32 -1.19 -11.41
N ASN A 72 15.18 -1.01 -12.40
CA ASN A 72 15.43 0.30 -13.01
C ASN A 72 14.20 0.90 -13.69
N MET A 73 13.35 0.11 -14.35
CA MET A 73 12.15 0.66 -15.00
C MET A 73 11.12 1.11 -13.95
N THR A 74 10.91 0.31 -12.92
CA THR A 74 9.97 0.63 -11.84
C THR A 74 10.42 1.83 -11.03
N MET A 75 11.71 1.90 -10.69
CA MET A 75 12.26 3.08 -10.02
C MET A 75 12.10 4.34 -10.87
N ARG A 76 12.35 4.26 -12.18
CA ARG A 76 12.10 5.40 -13.10
C ARG A 76 10.62 5.77 -13.17
N ALA A 77 9.72 4.80 -13.17
CA ALA A 77 8.28 5.04 -13.18
C ALA A 77 7.84 5.81 -11.93
N ILE A 78 8.25 5.35 -10.74
CA ILE A 78 7.96 6.00 -9.46
C ILE A 78 8.55 7.42 -9.42
N VAL A 79 9.84 7.57 -9.73
CA VAL A 79 10.51 8.89 -9.74
C VAL A 79 9.82 9.84 -10.72
N LYS A 80 9.45 9.37 -11.91
CA LYS A 80 8.71 10.17 -12.87
C LYS A 80 7.34 10.56 -12.33
N GLY A 81 6.61 9.64 -11.71
CA GLY A 81 5.31 9.92 -11.09
C GLY A 81 5.39 10.98 -10.01
N VAL A 82 6.39 10.91 -9.12
CA VAL A 82 6.60 11.92 -8.07
C VAL A 82 6.98 13.30 -8.64
N ASN A 83 7.69 13.36 -9.76
CA ASN A 83 8.13 14.65 -10.33
C ASN A 83 7.14 15.25 -11.33
N GLU A 84 6.44 14.43 -12.11
CA GLU A 84 5.65 14.87 -13.26
C GLU A 84 4.16 14.54 -13.14
N GLY A 85 3.80 13.57 -12.29
CA GLY A 85 2.42 13.14 -12.10
C GLY A 85 1.51 14.19 -11.49
N ARG A 86 0.20 13.98 -11.59
CA ARG A 86 -0.85 14.90 -11.13
C ARG A 86 -0.61 16.32 -11.66
N HIS A 87 -0.28 16.43 -12.94
CA HIS A 87 0.05 17.68 -13.61
C HIS A 87 1.22 18.44 -12.92
N GLY A 88 2.25 17.71 -12.51
CA GLY A 88 3.45 18.26 -11.84
C GLY A 88 3.33 18.44 -10.33
N LYS A 89 2.25 17.99 -9.68
CA LYS A 89 2.14 17.97 -8.20
C LYS A 89 2.82 16.75 -7.56
N GLY A 90 3.06 15.70 -8.34
CA GLY A 90 3.65 14.44 -7.90
C GLY A 90 2.62 13.44 -7.40
N ASN A 91 2.61 12.26 -8.00
CA ASN A 91 1.84 11.11 -7.51
C ASN A 91 2.27 10.73 -6.09
N ILE A 92 1.33 10.21 -5.31
CA ILE A 92 1.58 9.70 -3.96
C ILE A 92 1.60 8.17 -4.03
N TYR A 93 2.72 7.56 -3.64
CA TYR A 93 2.86 6.11 -3.58
C TYR A 93 2.80 5.67 -2.12
N VAL A 94 1.69 5.05 -1.71
CA VAL A 94 1.50 4.52 -0.36
C VAL A 94 1.84 3.04 -0.36
N TRP A 95 2.72 2.62 0.56
CA TRP A 95 3.25 1.27 0.59
C TRP A 95 3.06 0.63 1.96
N ALA A 96 2.65 -0.64 1.99
CA ALA A 96 2.70 -1.42 3.21
C ALA A 96 4.16 -1.73 3.57
N SER A 97 4.51 -1.59 4.85
CA SER A 97 5.88 -1.78 5.32
C SER A 97 6.35 -3.23 5.32
N GLY A 98 5.47 -4.20 5.56
CA GLY A 98 5.81 -5.63 5.56
C GLY A 98 5.15 -6.41 6.70
N ASP A 99 5.05 -7.74 6.54
CA ASP A 99 4.38 -8.66 7.48
C ASP A 99 5.35 -9.71 8.09
N GLY A 100 6.67 -9.50 7.97
CA GLY A 100 7.74 -10.39 8.42
C GLY A 100 7.95 -10.44 9.94
N GLY A 101 7.38 -9.49 10.68
CA GLY A 101 7.49 -9.40 12.13
C GLY A 101 8.89 -9.08 12.63
N ALA A 102 9.20 -9.51 13.85
CA ALA A 102 10.44 -9.15 14.53
C ALA A 102 11.72 -9.74 13.91
N ASP A 103 11.60 -10.72 13.02
CA ASP A 103 12.72 -11.36 12.35
C ASP A 103 13.07 -10.70 11.00
N ASP A 104 12.29 -9.71 10.56
CA ASP A 104 12.52 -8.95 9.32
C ASP A 104 12.67 -7.45 9.58
N ASP A 105 13.29 -6.74 8.63
CA ASP A 105 13.53 -5.30 8.68
C ASP A 105 13.13 -4.68 7.33
N CYS A 106 12.09 -3.85 7.35
CA CYS A 106 11.55 -3.22 6.14
C CYS A 106 12.52 -2.22 5.44
N ASN A 107 13.71 -1.96 5.99
CA ASN A 107 14.80 -1.32 5.22
C ASN A 107 15.39 -2.26 4.15
N CYS A 108 15.18 -3.57 4.26
CA CYS A 108 15.59 -4.58 3.28
C CYS A 108 14.62 -4.67 2.08
N ASP A 109 13.41 -4.11 2.22
CA ASP A 109 12.48 -3.89 1.12
C ASP A 109 12.72 -2.50 0.50
N GLY A 110 13.34 -2.47 -0.68
CA GLY A 110 13.61 -1.23 -1.40
C GLY A 110 12.37 -0.46 -1.86
N TYR A 111 11.18 -1.06 -1.83
CA TYR A 111 9.91 -0.36 -2.06
C TYR A 111 9.47 0.39 -0.81
N ALA A 112 9.40 -0.28 0.34
CA ALA A 112 9.05 0.33 1.62
C ALA A 112 10.13 1.33 2.10
N ALA A 113 11.40 1.07 1.79
CA ALA A 113 12.54 1.91 2.16
C ALA A 113 12.79 3.11 1.22
N SER A 114 12.04 3.21 0.12
CA SER A 114 12.23 4.27 -0.87
C SER A 114 11.81 5.63 -0.32
N MET A 115 12.61 6.67 -0.56
CA MET A 115 12.22 8.06 -0.24
C MET A 115 11.01 8.56 -1.06
N TRP A 116 10.64 7.83 -2.12
CA TRP A 116 9.54 8.17 -3.02
C TRP A 116 8.22 7.50 -2.64
N THR A 117 8.24 6.63 -1.63
CA THR A 117 7.06 5.95 -1.11
C THR A 117 6.76 6.42 0.32
N VAL A 118 5.49 6.36 0.68
CA VAL A 118 5.01 6.57 2.03
C VAL A 118 4.77 5.20 2.64
N SER A 119 5.74 4.71 3.41
CA SER A 119 5.66 3.42 4.08
C SER A 119 4.76 3.49 5.32
N ILE A 120 3.78 2.58 5.38
CA ILE A 120 2.73 2.51 6.40
C ILE A 120 2.82 1.16 7.12
N ASN A 121 2.84 1.23 8.44
CA ASN A 121 2.80 0.06 9.32
C ASN A 121 1.41 -0.11 9.94
N SER A 122 1.20 -1.16 10.71
CA SER A 122 -0.07 -1.37 11.40
C SER A 122 -0.03 -0.88 12.85
N ALA A 123 -1.24 -0.67 13.37
CA ALA A 123 -1.52 -0.54 14.79
C ALA A 123 -2.75 -1.39 15.10
N THR A 124 -2.74 -2.06 16.24
CA THR A 124 -3.89 -2.82 16.74
C THR A 124 -5.00 -1.88 17.21
N ASN A 125 -6.20 -2.44 17.43
CA ASN A 125 -7.36 -1.67 17.91
C ASN A 125 -7.15 -1.03 19.31
N ASP A 126 -6.17 -1.50 20.09
CA ASP A 126 -5.75 -0.92 21.37
C ASP A 126 -4.49 -0.04 21.25
N GLY A 127 -4.06 0.29 20.03
CA GLY A 127 -2.98 1.23 19.73
C GLY A 127 -1.57 0.67 19.93
N GLN A 128 -1.43 -0.66 19.99
CA GLN A 128 -0.13 -1.34 20.06
C GLN A 128 0.41 -1.66 18.67
N THR A 129 1.70 -1.94 18.58
CA THR A 129 2.31 -2.50 17.36
C THR A 129 1.76 -3.90 17.09
N ALA A 130 1.42 -4.21 15.85
CA ALA A 130 0.93 -5.54 15.50
C ALA A 130 2.10 -6.55 15.45
N GLY A 131 1.85 -7.80 15.85
CA GLY A 131 2.92 -8.81 15.95
C GLY A 131 3.48 -9.33 14.61
N TYR A 132 3.00 -8.83 13.47
CA TYR A 132 3.58 -9.07 12.15
C TYR A 132 4.32 -7.84 11.60
N ASP A 133 4.25 -6.70 12.29
CA ASP A 133 4.87 -5.47 11.81
C ASP A 133 6.39 -5.62 11.75
N GLU A 134 6.96 -5.14 10.65
CA GLU A 134 8.39 -4.95 10.51
C GLU A 134 8.78 -3.58 11.06
N SER A 135 9.82 -3.51 11.89
CA SER A 135 10.28 -2.26 12.49
C SER A 135 11.47 -1.72 11.72
N CYS A 136 11.31 -0.59 11.05
CA CYS A 136 12.41 0.05 10.32
C CYS A 136 12.34 1.58 10.38
N SER A 137 13.46 2.22 10.05
CA SER A 137 13.60 3.69 10.03
C SER A 137 12.88 4.38 8.87
N SER A 138 12.48 3.62 7.83
CA SER A 138 11.82 4.17 6.65
C SER A 138 10.30 4.30 6.79
N THR A 139 9.68 3.61 7.75
CA THR A 139 8.25 3.75 8.05
C THR A 139 7.93 5.19 8.48
N LEU A 140 6.90 5.78 7.84
CA LEU A 140 6.49 7.16 8.13
C LEU A 140 5.31 7.26 9.10
N ALA A 141 4.38 6.30 9.05
CA ALA A 141 3.18 6.32 9.88
C ALA A 141 2.61 4.90 10.07
N SER A 142 1.58 4.81 10.92
CA SER A 142 0.77 3.59 11.09
C SER A 142 -0.71 3.91 10.97
N THR A 143 -1.49 2.96 10.46
CA THR A 143 -2.97 2.98 10.54
C THR A 143 -3.48 1.67 11.14
N PHE A 144 -4.80 1.55 11.31
CA PHE A 144 -5.34 0.42 12.04
C PHE A 144 -5.34 -0.86 11.18
N SER A 145 -5.11 -1.98 11.85
CA SER A 145 -5.29 -3.32 11.32
C SER A 145 -5.50 -4.27 12.51
N ASN A 146 -5.40 -5.58 12.29
CA ASN A 146 -5.45 -6.54 13.40
C ASN A 146 -4.08 -6.72 14.07
N GLY A 147 -4.05 -7.30 15.27
CA GLY A 147 -2.82 -7.55 16.04
C GLY A 147 -2.30 -8.99 16.03
N LYS A 148 -2.79 -9.85 15.12
CA LYS A 148 -2.44 -11.29 15.01
C LYS A 148 -2.98 -12.15 16.17
N SER A 149 -3.62 -11.58 17.21
CA SER A 149 -4.25 -12.35 18.29
C SER A 149 -5.66 -12.79 17.91
N THR A 150 -5.87 -14.10 17.78
CA THR A 150 -7.13 -14.75 17.35
C THR A 150 -8.30 -14.55 18.32
N LEU A 151 -8.08 -14.02 19.53
CA LEU A 151 -9.09 -13.97 20.58
C LEU A 151 -9.72 -12.58 20.79
N ARG A 152 -9.10 -11.49 20.32
CA ARG A 152 -9.56 -10.12 20.60
C ARG A 152 -9.37 -9.09 19.48
N ASP A 153 -8.63 -9.40 18.42
CA ASP A 153 -8.37 -8.43 17.37
C ASP A 153 -9.38 -8.61 16.23
N ALA A 154 -10.43 -7.78 16.23
CA ALA A 154 -11.26 -7.62 15.05
C ALA A 154 -10.37 -7.18 13.88
N GLY A 155 -10.49 -7.86 12.74
CA GLY A 155 -9.82 -7.44 11.50
C GLY A 155 -10.50 -6.24 10.87
N VAL A 156 -9.93 -5.76 9.77
CA VAL A 156 -10.49 -4.67 8.99
C VAL A 156 -11.73 -5.17 8.25
N ALA A 157 -12.85 -4.48 8.46
CA ALA A 157 -14.10 -4.77 7.78
C ALA A 157 -14.11 -4.11 6.40
N THR A 158 -14.25 -4.90 5.33
CA THR A 158 -14.19 -4.41 3.95
C THR A 158 -14.94 -5.33 2.97
N THR A 159 -15.00 -4.94 1.70
CA THR A 159 -15.55 -5.76 0.61
C THR A 159 -14.61 -6.93 0.29
N ASP A 160 -15.19 -8.03 -0.18
CA ASP A 160 -14.48 -9.25 -0.52
C ASP A 160 -14.94 -9.78 -1.90
N LEU A 161 -14.20 -10.74 -2.44
CA LEU A 161 -14.48 -11.38 -3.71
C LEU A 161 -15.90 -11.96 -3.77
N TYR A 162 -16.45 -12.03 -4.98
CA TYR A 162 -17.77 -12.60 -5.25
C TYR A 162 -18.92 -11.86 -4.54
N ASN A 163 -18.81 -10.53 -4.40
CA ASN A 163 -19.78 -9.66 -3.73
C ASN A 163 -20.00 -10.00 -2.25
N ASN A 164 -18.97 -10.52 -1.58
CA ASN A 164 -19.01 -10.77 -0.14
C ASN A 164 -18.46 -9.57 0.62
N CYS A 165 -18.56 -9.65 1.95
CA CYS A 165 -17.86 -8.77 2.87
C CYS A 165 -17.02 -9.62 3.81
N THR A 166 -15.88 -9.08 4.23
CA THR A 166 -15.01 -9.69 5.23
C THR A 166 -14.88 -8.77 6.45
N THR A 167 -14.60 -9.37 7.60
CA THR A 167 -14.26 -8.68 8.87
C THR A 167 -12.91 -9.15 9.40
N THR A 168 -12.14 -9.84 8.55
CA THR A 168 -10.90 -10.51 8.90
C THR A 168 -9.74 -10.11 7.99
N HIS A 169 -9.89 -9.06 7.18
CA HIS A 169 -8.76 -8.49 6.45
C HIS A 169 -7.72 -7.97 7.46
N SER A 170 -6.44 -8.17 7.16
CA SER A 170 -5.34 -8.13 8.13
C SER A 170 -4.00 -7.83 7.48
N GLY A 171 -2.98 -7.62 8.31
CA GLY A 171 -1.63 -7.28 7.87
C GLY A 171 -1.45 -5.79 7.61
N THR A 172 -0.21 -5.39 7.36
CA THR A 172 0.13 -4.06 6.84
C THR A 172 -0.51 -3.80 5.47
N SER A 173 -0.85 -4.88 4.74
CA SER A 173 -1.67 -4.84 3.54
C SER A 173 -3.06 -4.22 3.72
N ALA A 174 -3.63 -4.28 4.93
CA ALA A 174 -4.89 -3.61 5.24
C ALA A 174 -4.68 -2.15 5.67
N ALA A 175 -3.52 -1.83 6.25
CA ALA A 175 -3.17 -0.50 6.72
C ALA A 175 -2.89 0.49 5.57
N ALA A 176 -2.10 0.08 4.56
CA ALA A 176 -1.76 0.96 3.44
C ALA A 176 -2.99 1.56 2.70
N PRO A 177 -4.05 0.79 2.37
CA PRO A 177 -5.28 1.34 1.81
C PRO A 177 -6.03 2.34 2.71
N GLU A 178 -5.98 2.17 4.04
CA GLU A 178 -6.58 3.15 4.96
C GLU A 178 -5.84 4.50 4.90
N ALA A 179 -4.50 4.46 4.90
CA ALA A 179 -3.68 5.65 4.72
C ALA A 179 -3.94 6.33 3.38
N ALA A 180 -4.06 5.56 2.29
CA ALA A 180 -4.45 6.08 0.98
C ALA A 180 -5.80 6.80 1.02
N GLY A 181 -6.79 6.26 1.76
CA GLY A 181 -8.08 6.93 1.99
C GLY A 181 -7.94 8.27 2.73
N VAL A 182 -7.10 8.33 3.76
CA VAL A 182 -6.81 9.58 4.49
C VAL A 182 -6.12 10.60 3.58
N TYR A 183 -5.17 10.18 2.75
CA TYR A 183 -4.51 11.08 1.80
C TYR A 183 -5.47 11.60 0.73
N ALA A 184 -6.45 10.80 0.30
CA ALA A 184 -7.48 11.25 -0.63
C ALA A 184 -8.30 12.40 -0.04
N LEU A 185 -8.74 12.26 1.21
CA LEU A 185 -9.42 13.33 1.95
C LEU A 185 -8.54 14.57 2.11
N ALA A 186 -7.24 14.38 2.37
CA ALA A 186 -6.29 15.48 2.51
C ALA A 186 -6.05 16.25 1.20
N ILE A 187 -6.18 15.60 0.05
CA ILE A 187 -6.04 16.23 -1.27
C ILE A 187 -7.33 16.96 -1.69
N GLU A 188 -8.50 16.51 -1.23
CA GLU A 188 -9.79 17.18 -1.48
C GLU A 188 -9.95 18.49 -0.67
N ALA A 189 -9.25 18.60 0.46
CA ALA A 189 -9.40 19.67 1.46
C ALA A 189 -9.07 21.10 0.99
#